data_AF-A0A016TYE6-F1
#
_entry.id   AF-A0A016TYE6-F1
#
_cell.length_a   1.000
_cell.length_b   1.000
_cell.length_c   1.000
_cell.angle_alpha   90.00
_cell.angle_beta   90.00
_cell.angle_gamma   90.00
#
_symmetry.space_group_name_H-M   'P 1'
#
loop_
_entity.id
_entity.type
_entity.pdbx_description
1 polymer ?
#
loop_
_entity_poly.entity_id
_entity_poly.type
_entity_poly.pdbx_seq_one_letter_code
_entity_poly.pdbx_strand_id
1 'polypeptide(L)'
;MKLDEDAYRKYADDVLPMQPHEIDFETTVANLLQKPYVSKKTLTRRRYECLRVSCPPLTDSYVPFRDYANTIKRLDEDAQLKELDCTALKTLQFIAGLQDPSRREVRLRMLRRLDNHGENTPLTVEDPVAECENFTAPRMDNTGMEGCHDIHAVQKK
;
A
#
# COMPACT_ATOMS: atom_id res chain seq x y z
N MET A 1 -34.47 -5.16 -2.44
CA MET A 1 -32.99 -5.11 -2.47
C MET A 1 -32.58 -5.50 -3.88
N LYS A 2 -31.95 -4.61 -4.65
CA LYS A 2 -31.61 -4.82 -6.07
C LYS A 2 -30.09 -4.79 -6.18
N LEU A 3 -29.49 -5.77 -6.85
CA LEU A 3 -28.05 -5.76 -7.12
C LEU A 3 -27.73 -4.56 -8.03
N ASP A 4 -26.61 -3.88 -7.78
CA ASP A 4 -26.13 -2.86 -8.70
C ASP A 4 -25.70 -3.49 -10.03
N GLU A 5 -25.55 -2.66 -11.05
CA GLU A 5 -25.34 -3.10 -12.43
C GLU A 5 -24.01 -3.84 -12.64
N ASP A 6 -22.97 -3.49 -11.88
CA ASP A 6 -21.68 -4.19 -11.90
C ASP A 6 -21.78 -5.53 -11.17
N ALA A 7 -22.47 -5.57 -10.02
CA ALA A 7 -22.72 -6.80 -9.28
C ALA A 7 -23.60 -7.77 -10.10
N TYR A 8 -24.61 -7.27 -10.81
CA TYR A 8 -25.49 -8.06 -11.67
C TYR A 8 -24.75 -8.65 -12.86
N ARG A 9 -23.97 -7.83 -13.58
CA ARG A 9 -23.21 -8.28 -14.75
C ARG A 9 -22.21 -9.38 -14.38
N LYS A 10 -21.53 -9.23 -13.24
CA LYS A 10 -20.60 -10.24 -12.74
C LYS A 10 -21.30 -11.54 -12.32
N TYR A 11 -22.48 -11.45 -11.71
CA TYR A 11 -23.33 -12.62 -11.47
C TYR A 11 -23.78 -13.31 -12.77
N ALA A 12 -24.13 -12.52 -13.79
CA ALA A 12 -24.56 -13.02 -15.09
C ALA A 12 -23.44 -13.76 -15.85
N ASP A 13 -22.22 -13.27 -15.75
CA ASP A 13 -21.08 -13.86 -16.45
C ASP A 13 -20.50 -15.07 -15.71
N ASP A 14 -20.47 -15.05 -14.36
CA ASP A 14 -19.76 -16.07 -13.57
C ASP A 14 -20.66 -17.16 -12.96
N VAL A 15 -21.97 -16.90 -12.76
CA VAL A 15 -22.88 -17.81 -12.03
C VAL A 15 -24.02 -18.34 -12.90
N LEU A 16 -24.58 -17.48 -13.76
CA LEU A 16 -25.64 -17.83 -14.71
C LEU A 16 -25.27 -18.85 -15.81
N PRO A 17 -23.99 -19.07 -16.21
CA PRO A 17 -23.66 -20.14 -17.15
C PRO A 17 -23.88 -21.56 -16.60
N MET A 18 -23.99 -21.71 -15.27
CA MET A 18 -24.14 -22.98 -14.58
C MET A 18 -25.62 -23.26 -14.27
N GLN A 19 -26.06 -24.51 -14.41
CA GLN A 19 -27.45 -24.87 -14.14
C GLN A 19 -27.73 -24.84 -12.61
N PRO A 20 -28.94 -24.50 -12.15
CA PRO A 20 -29.29 -24.41 -10.72
C PRO A 20 -29.05 -25.68 -9.90
N HIS A 21 -28.92 -26.85 -10.53
CA HIS A 21 -28.64 -28.13 -9.87
C HIS A 21 -27.14 -28.46 -9.80
N GLU A 22 -26.29 -27.67 -10.46
CA GLU A 22 -24.82 -27.86 -10.53
C GLU A 22 -24.06 -27.01 -9.51
N ILE A 23 -24.75 -26.14 -8.76
CA ILE A 23 -24.16 -25.25 -7.76
C ILE A 23 -24.81 -25.51 -6.41
N ASP A 24 -24.05 -26.02 -5.45
CA ASP A 24 -24.50 -26.14 -4.07
C ASP A 24 -24.47 -24.78 -3.36
N PHE A 25 -25.06 -24.72 -2.16
CA PHE A 25 -25.13 -23.49 -1.38
C PHE A 25 -23.74 -22.94 -1.05
N GLU A 26 -22.77 -23.81 -0.75
CA GLU A 26 -21.40 -23.43 -0.39
C GLU A 26 -20.66 -22.79 -1.57
N THR A 27 -20.77 -23.40 -2.76
CA THR A 27 -20.22 -22.90 -4.02
C THR A 27 -20.92 -21.62 -4.46
N THR A 28 -22.23 -21.50 -4.22
CA THR A 28 -23.01 -20.29 -4.46
C THR A 28 -22.50 -19.14 -3.57
N VAL A 29 -22.31 -19.41 -2.28
CA VAL A 29 -21.73 -18.45 -1.31
C VAL A 29 -20.32 -18.06 -1.70
N ALA A 30 -19.45 -19.01 -2.08
CA ALA A 30 -18.09 -18.72 -2.53
C ALA A 30 -18.06 -17.87 -3.82
N ASN A 31 -18.89 -18.22 -4.81
CA ASN A 31 -18.94 -17.51 -6.09
C ASN A 31 -19.59 -16.12 -5.97
N LEU A 32 -20.61 -15.95 -5.13
CA LEU A 32 -21.31 -14.67 -4.95
C LEU A 32 -20.64 -13.73 -3.96
N LEU A 33 -20.08 -14.25 -2.87
CA LEU A 33 -19.60 -13.44 -1.76
C LEU A 33 -18.08 -13.36 -1.69
N GLN A 34 -17.35 -14.35 -2.20
CA GLN A 34 -15.90 -14.34 -2.12
C GLN A 34 -15.28 -13.85 -3.42
N LYS A 35 -15.53 -14.50 -4.57
CA LYS A 35 -14.92 -14.14 -5.86
C LYS A 35 -15.07 -12.66 -6.27
N PRO A 36 -16.25 -12.02 -6.17
CA PRO A 36 -16.40 -10.64 -6.62
C PRO A 36 -15.88 -9.61 -5.62
N TYR A 37 -15.77 -9.98 -4.33
CA TYR A 37 -15.35 -9.11 -3.23
C TYR A 37 -13.93 -9.36 -2.74
N VAL A 38 -13.20 -10.35 -3.29
CA VAL A 38 -11.76 -10.46 -3.09
C VAL A 38 -11.14 -9.15 -3.55
N SER A 39 -10.54 -8.42 -2.60
CA SER A 39 -9.90 -7.15 -2.87
C SER A 39 -8.92 -7.30 -4.04
N LYS A 40 -9.09 -6.49 -5.09
CA LYS A 40 -8.16 -6.47 -6.25
C LYS A 40 -6.73 -6.07 -5.87
N LYS A 41 -6.51 -5.66 -4.62
CA LYS A 41 -5.24 -5.19 -4.08
C LYS A 41 -4.47 -6.36 -3.46
N THR A 42 -3.15 -6.35 -3.62
CA THR A 42 -2.27 -7.30 -2.90
C THR A 42 -2.42 -7.12 -1.39
N LEU A 43 -2.10 -8.16 -0.61
CA LEU A 43 -2.14 -8.09 0.85
C LEU A 43 -1.19 -7.02 1.39
N THR A 44 0.01 -6.89 0.83
CA THR A 44 0.96 -5.81 1.15
C THR A 44 0.33 -4.44 0.94
N ARG A 45 -0.38 -4.25 -0.18
CA ARG A 45 -1.04 -2.98 -0.48
C ARG A 45 -2.11 -2.65 0.55
N ARG A 46 -2.94 -3.61 0.94
CA ARG A 46 -3.97 -3.43 1.98
C ARG A 46 -3.36 -3.06 3.33
N ARG A 47 -2.32 -3.79 3.75
CA ARG A 47 -1.56 -3.51 4.99
C ARG A 47 -0.96 -2.11 4.99
N TYR A 48 -0.32 -1.73 3.88
CA TYR A 48 0.27 -0.41 3.72
C TYR A 48 -0.77 0.71 3.77
N GLU A 49 -1.93 0.53 3.14
CA GLU A 49 -3.02 1.51 3.20
C GLU A 49 -3.61 1.63 4.60
N CYS A 50 -3.79 0.52 5.32
CA CYS A 50 -4.29 0.52 6.70
C CYS A 50 -3.42 1.39 7.62
N LEU A 51 -2.09 1.28 7.51
CA LEU A 51 -1.15 2.07 8.31
C LEU A 51 -1.09 3.56 7.93
N ARG A 52 -1.68 3.96 6.80
CA ARG A 52 -1.67 5.34 6.31
C ARG A 52 -2.97 6.11 6.56
N VAL A 53 -3.95 5.45 7.17
CA VAL A 53 -5.26 6.04 7.44
C VAL A 53 -5.12 7.11 8.52
N SER A 54 -5.39 8.36 8.14
CA SER A 54 -5.37 9.50 9.05
C SER A 54 -6.78 9.89 9.48
N CYS A 55 -6.90 10.39 10.71
CA CYS A 55 -8.15 10.92 11.21
C CYS A 55 -8.51 12.18 10.40
N PRO A 56 -9.73 12.27 9.84
CA PRO A 56 -10.20 13.53 9.25
C PRO A 56 -10.21 14.66 10.28
N PRO A 57 -10.14 15.93 9.85
CA PRO A 57 -10.25 17.06 10.77
C PRO A 57 -11.65 17.13 11.39
N LEU A 58 -11.72 17.61 12.63
CA LEU A 58 -12.98 18.02 13.25
C LEU A 58 -13.51 19.26 12.52
N THR A 59 -14.81 19.29 12.24
CA THR A 59 -15.49 20.45 11.66
C THR A 59 -16.80 20.70 12.40
N ASP A 60 -17.39 21.88 12.22
CA ASP A 60 -18.67 22.25 12.85
C ASP A 60 -19.82 21.29 12.48
N SER A 61 -19.73 20.64 11.31
CA SER A 61 -20.74 19.73 10.78
C SER A 61 -20.40 18.24 10.94
N TYR A 62 -19.20 17.89 11.39
CA TYR A 62 -18.73 16.49 11.37
C TYR A 62 -17.73 16.19 12.49
N VAL A 63 -18.08 15.17 13.29
CA VAL A 63 -17.25 14.61 14.37
C VAL A 63 -16.69 13.25 13.91
N PRO A 64 -15.40 13.15 13.56
CA PRO A 64 -14.87 12.03 12.80
C PRO A 64 -14.57 10.76 13.61
N PHE A 65 -14.49 10.84 14.95
CA PHE A 65 -13.81 9.82 15.75
C PHE A 65 -14.43 8.42 15.66
N ARG A 66 -15.77 8.34 15.65
CA ARG A 66 -16.48 7.06 15.55
C ARG A 66 -16.29 6.43 14.18
N ASP A 67 -16.45 7.21 13.12
CA ASP A 67 -16.31 6.75 11.75
C ASP A 67 -14.86 6.41 11.41
N TYR A 68 -13.91 7.16 11.97
CA TYR A 68 -12.50 6.86 11.90
C TYR A 68 -12.16 5.54 12.59
N ALA A 69 -12.64 5.31 13.83
CA ALA A 69 -12.42 4.05 14.53
C ALA A 69 -13.04 2.85 13.77
N ASN A 70 -14.24 3.02 13.20
CA ASN A 70 -14.87 2.00 12.37
C ASN A 70 -14.07 1.72 11.09
N THR A 71 -13.51 2.77 10.48
CA THR A 71 -12.64 2.65 9.30
C THR A 71 -11.38 1.86 9.63
N ILE A 72 -10.73 2.14 10.77
CA ILE A 72 -9.55 1.38 11.23
C ILE A 72 -9.91 -0.10 11.41
N LYS A 73 -10.98 -0.43 12.15
CA LYS A 73 -11.37 -1.83 12.40
C LYS A 73 -11.57 -2.61 11.09
N ARG A 74 -12.29 -2.02 10.14
CA ARG A 74 -12.53 -2.63 8.83
C ARG A 74 -11.24 -2.83 8.04
N LEU A 75 -10.34 -1.85 8.05
CA LEU A 75 -9.08 -1.95 7.31
C LEU A 75 -8.08 -2.88 7.98
N ASP A 76 -8.08 -2.98 9.31
CA ASP A 76 -7.27 -3.92 10.09
C ASP A 76 -7.64 -5.38 9.76
N GLU A 77 -8.94 -5.67 9.73
CA GLU A 77 -9.50 -6.96 9.33
C GLU A 77 -9.15 -7.30 7.87
N ASP A 78 -9.39 -6.37 6.94
CA ASP A 78 -9.06 -6.56 5.52
C ASP A 78 -7.54 -6.71 5.29
N ALA A 79 -6.71 -5.99 6.04
CA ALA A 79 -5.26 -6.07 5.94
C ALA A 79 -4.64 -7.29 6.64
N GLN A 80 -5.43 -8.05 7.40
CA GLN A 80 -4.94 -9.17 8.22
C GLN A 80 -3.73 -8.75 9.08
N LEU A 81 -3.79 -7.56 9.72
CA LEU A 81 -2.64 -7.02 10.46
C LEU A 81 -2.21 -7.91 11.63
N LYS A 82 -3.16 -8.65 12.24
CA LYS A 82 -2.89 -9.65 13.28
C LYS A 82 -1.94 -10.78 12.86
N GLU A 83 -1.78 -11.02 11.55
CA GLU A 83 -0.91 -12.07 11.01
C GLU A 83 0.53 -11.58 10.79
N LEU A 84 0.78 -10.27 10.94
CA LEU A 84 2.15 -9.74 10.89
C LEU A 84 2.87 -10.04 12.20
N ASP A 85 4.09 -10.56 12.08
CA ASP A 85 5.02 -10.55 13.20
C ASP A 85 5.49 -9.11 13.50
N CYS A 86 6.10 -8.92 14.67
CA CYS A 86 6.59 -7.62 15.12
C CYS A 86 7.63 -7.01 14.17
N THR A 87 8.43 -7.83 13.48
CA THR A 87 9.47 -7.36 12.57
C THR A 87 8.84 -6.82 11.29
N ALA A 88 7.96 -7.58 10.66
CA ALA A 88 7.23 -7.21 9.47
C ALA A 88 6.36 -5.97 9.70
N LEU A 89 5.70 -5.87 10.88
CA LEU A 89 4.93 -4.68 11.25
C LEU A 89 5.83 -3.43 11.35
N LYS A 90 6.98 -3.51 12.03
CA LYS A 90 7.92 -2.39 12.14
C LYS A 90 8.47 -1.96 10.77
N THR A 91 8.84 -2.94 9.92
CA THR A 91 9.30 -2.68 8.55
C THR A 91 8.23 -1.93 7.76
N LEU A 92 6.97 -2.38 7.83
CA LEU A 92 5.87 -1.74 7.11
C LEU A 92 5.52 -0.36 7.67
N GLN A 93 5.58 -0.18 8.99
CA GLN A 93 5.43 1.13 9.65
C GLN A 93 6.49 2.13 9.17
N PHE A 94 7.76 1.69 9.07
CA PHE A 94 8.84 2.52 8.53
C PHE A 94 8.52 2.98 7.11
N ILE A 95 8.15 2.05 6.22
CA ILE A 95 7.81 2.34 4.82
C ILE A 95 6.59 3.28 4.71
N ALA A 96 5.56 3.07 5.55
CA ALA A 96 4.38 3.92 5.63
C ALA A 96 4.71 5.35 6.11
N GLY A 97 5.70 5.47 7.01
CA GLY A 97 6.21 6.74 7.52
C GLY A 97 7.02 7.56 6.52
N LEU A 98 7.52 6.98 5.42
CA LEU A 98 8.21 7.70 4.36
C LEU A 98 7.23 8.53 3.52
N GLN A 99 6.57 9.53 4.09
CA GLN A 99 5.49 10.27 3.42
C GLN A 99 5.99 11.26 2.37
N ASP A 100 7.18 11.83 2.58
CA ASP A 100 7.78 12.84 1.71
C ASP A 100 7.85 12.38 0.23
N PRO A 101 7.43 13.23 -0.74
CA PRO A 101 7.43 12.87 -2.16
C PRO A 101 8.81 12.45 -2.72
N SER A 102 9.92 13.00 -2.20
CA SER A 102 11.28 12.64 -2.64
C SER A 102 11.63 11.17 -2.37
N ARG A 103 10.94 10.53 -1.41
CA ARG A 103 11.15 9.13 -1.00
C ARG A 103 10.21 8.16 -1.69
N ARG A 104 9.42 8.63 -2.68
CA ARG A 104 8.44 7.81 -3.39
C ARG A 104 9.07 6.56 -4.03
N GLU A 105 10.24 6.72 -4.64
CA GLU A 105 10.90 5.62 -5.37
C GLU A 105 11.33 4.50 -4.42
N VAL A 106 12.03 4.85 -3.33
CA VAL A 106 12.43 3.93 -2.25
C VAL A 106 11.20 3.18 -1.72
N ARG A 107 10.13 3.92 -1.40
CA ARG A 107 8.88 3.34 -0.90
C ARG A 107 8.24 2.36 -1.87
N LEU A 108 8.17 2.67 -3.17
CA LEU A 108 7.63 1.76 -4.18
C LEU A 108 8.49 0.51 -4.35
N ARG A 109 9.81 0.65 -4.33
CA ARG A 109 10.75 -0.48 -4.42
C ARG A 109 10.58 -1.43 -3.23
N MET A 110 10.48 -0.90 -2.01
CA MET A 110 10.28 -1.71 -0.80
C MET A 110 8.93 -2.42 -0.80
N LEU A 111 7.85 -1.76 -1.24
CA LEU A 111 6.54 -2.41 -1.38
C LEU A 111 6.57 -3.57 -2.39
N ARG A 112 7.27 -3.41 -3.52
CA ARG A 112 7.45 -4.50 -4.49
C ARG A 112 8.26 -5.65 -3.93
N ARG A 113 9.31 -5.37 -3.13
CA ARG A 113 10.06 -6.43 -2.43
C ARG A 113 9.10 -7.20 -1.52
N LEU A 114 8.29 -6.51 -0.71
CA LEU A 114 7.31 -7.16 0.17
C LEU A 114 6.28 -8.02 -0.60
N ASP A 115 5.81 -7.58 -1.77
CA ASP A 115 4.91 -8.37 -2.62
C ASP A 115 5.58 -9.62 -3.23
N ASN A 116 6.89 -9.56 -3.49
CA ASN A 116 7.64 -10.63 -4.16
C ASN A 116 8.37 -11.58 -3.20
N HIS A 117 8.48 -11.24 -1.91
CA HIS A 117 9.18 -12.06 -0.93
C HIS A 117 8.33 -13.29 -0.53
N GLY A 118 8.83 -14.49 -0.83
CA GLY A 118 8.42 -15.72 -0.17
C GLY A 118 9.06 -15.85 1.23
N GLU A 119 8.54 -16.75 2.06
CA GLU A 119 8.85 -16.92 3.51
C GLU A 119 10.34 -17.05 3.88
N ASN A 120 11.25 -17.23 2.92
CA ASN A 120 12.63 -17.66 3.16
C ASN A 120 13.58 -16.57 3.66
N THR A 121 13.24 -15.28 3.58
CA THR A 121 14.00 -14.19 4.23
C THR A 121 13.11 -12.97 4.47
N PRO A 122 12.62 -12.74 5.70
CA PRO A 122 11.76 -11.60 5.99
C PRO A 122 12.54 -10.28 5.93
N LEU A 123 11.94 -9.26 5.32
CA LEU A 123 12.49 -7.90 5.29
C LEU A 123 12.46 -7.29 6.69
N THR A 124 13.58 -6.71 7.09
CA THR A 124 13.72 -5.99 8.35
C THR A 124 13.63 -4.48 8.11
N VAL A 125 13.61 -3.69 9.19
CA VAL A 125 13.65 -2.22 9.09
C VAL A 125 14.98 -1.74 8.51
N GLU A 126 16.06 -2.51 8.66
CA GLU A 126 17.38 -2.15 8.13
C GLU A 126 17.41 -2.12 6.59
N ASP A 127 16.60 -2.97 5.93
CA ASP A 127 16.48 -3.01 4.48
C ASP A 127 16.02 -1.67 3.86
N PRO A 128 14.86 -1.09 4.25
CA PRO A 128 14.44 0.21 3.76
C PRO A 128 15.31 1.36 4.28
N VAL A 129 15.98 1.23 5.43
CA VAL A 129 16.97 2.21 5.92
C VAL A 129 18.16 2.28 4.96
N ALA A 130 18.80 1.15 4.69
CA ALA A 130 19.93 1.07 3.76
C ALA A 130 19.54 1.56 2.36
N GLU A 131 18.32 1.26 1.91
CA GLU A 131 17.81 1.79 0.65
C GLU A 131 17.68 3.32 0.64
N CYS A 132 17.16 3.91 1.74
CA CYS A 132 17.09 5.36 1.87
C CYS A 132 18.50 5.98 1.82
N GLU A 133 19.45 5.40 2.54
CA GLU A 133 20.84 5.88 2.60
C GLU A 133 21.53 5.81 1.23
N ASN A 134 21.38 4.69 0.51
CA ASN A 134 21.88 4.52 -0.86
C ASN A 134 21.27 5.53 -1.83
N PHE A 135 20.01 5.91 -1.64
CA PHE A 135 19.35 6.92 -2.47
C PHE A 135 19.84 8.34 -2.15
N THR A 136 20.31 8.60 -0.93
CA THR A 136 20.86 9.89 -0.50
C THR A 136 22.34 10.08 -0.83
N ALA A 137 23.14 9.02 -0.86
CA ALA A 137 24.57 9.05 -1.17
C ALA A 137 24.89 9.82 -2.47
N PRO A 138 24.25 9.55 -3.63
CA PRO A 138 24.55 10.28 -4.87
C PRO A 138 24.06 11.75 -4.88
N ARG A 139 23.26 12.20 -3.91
CA ARG A 139 22.81 13.60 -3.82
C ARG A 139 23.77 14.49 -3.04
N MET A 140 24.47 13.94 -2.06
CA MET A 140 25.45 14.69 -1.28
C MET A 140 26.73 14.96 -2.08
N ASP A 141 27.15 14.01 -2.92
CA ASP A 141 28.36 14.16 -3.75
C ASP A 141 28.18 15.21 -4.87
N ASN A 142 26.99 15.35 -5.44
CA ASN A 142 26.73 16.35 -6.48
C ASN A 142 26.66 17.79 -5.94
N THR A 143 26.26 17.98 -4.68
CA THR A 143 26.18 19.31 -4.06
C THR A 143 27.58 19.88 -3.77
N GLY A 144 28.60 19.02 -3.68
CA GLY A 144 30.00 19.43 -3.49
C GLY A 144 30.69 19.93 -4.77
N MET A 145 30.12 19.69 -5.96
CA MET A 145 30.77 20.00 -7.24
C MET A 145 30.28 21.30 -7.90
N GLU A 146 29.18 21.89 -7.44
CA GLU A 146 28.69 23.20 -7.91
C GLU A 146 29.43 24.40 -7.28
N GLY A 147 30.37 24.18 -6.35
CA GLY A 147 31.12 25.22 -5.65
C GLY A 147 32.45 25.65 -6.28
N CYS A 148 32.85 25.09 -7.43
CA CYS A 148 34.16 25.38 -8.03
C CYS A 148 34.05 25.70 -9.54
N HIS A 149 33.46 26.84 -9.86
CA HIS A 149 33.59 27.45 -11.19
C HIS A 149 33.83 28.96 -11.08
N ASP A 150 34.94 29.36 -10.47
CA ASP A 150 35.52 30.69 -10.71
C ASP A 150 36.24 30.67 -12.07
N ILE A 151 35.48 30.98 -13.12
CA ILE A 151 36.03 31.20 -14.46
C ILE A 151 36.68 32.59 -14.48
N HIS A 152 37.99 32.66 -14.22
CA HIS A 152 38.76 33.88 -14.45
C HIS A 152 38.86 34.17 -15.95
N ALA A 153 38.07 35.13 -16.44
CA ALA A 153 38.21 35.69 -17.77
C ALA A 153 39.50 36.54 -17.86
N VAL A 154 40.46 36.12 -18.68
CA VAL A 154 41.65 36.91 -19.02
C VAL A 154 41.25 38.02 -19.99
N GLN A 155 41.31 39.27 -19.53
CA GLN A 155 41.26 40.44 -20.42
C GLN A 155 42.60 40.58 -21.15
N LYS A 156 42.60 40.39 -22.48
CA LYS A 156 43.73 40.77 -23.34
C LYS A 156 43.67 42.27 -23.61
N LYS A 157 44.82 42.92 -23.46
CA LYS A 157 45.09 44.33 -23.80
C LYS A 157 45.73 44.41 -25.18
#